data_AF-A0A392M1T2-F1
#
_entry.id   AF-A0A392M1T2-F1
#
_cell.length_a   1.000
_cell.length_b   1.000
_cell.length_c   1.000
_cell.angle_alpha   90.00
_cell.angle_beta   90.00
_cell.angle_gamma   90.00
#
_symmetry.space_group_name_H-M   'P 1'
#
loop_
_entity.id
_entity.type
_entity.pdbx_description
1 polymer ?
#
loop_
_entity_poly.entity_id
_entity_poly.type
_entity_poly.pdbx_seq_one_letter_code
_entity_poly.pdbx_strand_id
1 'polypeptide(L)'
;MFPRSTNETFAQKLYQTFKNHKRFTKPKLSRSDFTICHYAGDVTYQTDLFLDKNKDYVVAEHQALLYASQCPFVSGLFLPSPEESSNKSKFSSIGSRFKQQLQALLEILSSTEPHYIRCVKPNNLLKPAIFEHKNVLQQLRCGGVMEAIRISCAGYPTRKTFDEFVDRFGLLAPEALDRSSDEVTACKRILEKVGLKGYQIGFTKVFLRAGQMAELDTYRSEILGKSASIIQRKVRSYLARRSFVSIRLSAIQIQAACRGQLARKVYEGLRQEASSLIIQRCFRMHIARKAYIGLYSSAISIQTGMRGMAARCELRFRKQTSAAIIIQSHCRKYLAQHHFINLKKAAIATQCAWRGKVARRELRNLKM
;
A
#
# COMPACT_ATOMS: atom_id res chain seq x y z
N MET A 1 32.56 -83.72 4.43
CA MET A 1 32.26 -83.39 5.84
C MET A 1 33.47 -83.83 6.63
N PHE A 2 34.15 -82.92 7.33
CA PHE A 2 35.36 -83.28 8.08
C PHE A 2 34.98 -83.51 9.55
N PRO A 3 35.21 -84.70 10.13
CA PRO A 3 34.74 -85.04 11.48
C PRO A 3 35.27 -84.10 12.57
N ARG A 4 36.41 -83.44 12.32
CA ARG A 4 37.08 -82.51 13.25
C ARG A 4 37.01 -81.03 12.83
N SER A 5 36.13 -80.66 11.89
CA SER A 5 36.00 -79.25 11.50
C SER A 5 35.24 -78.44 12.54
N THR A 6 35.85 -77.35 13.00
CA THR A 6 35.24 -76.34 13.88
C THR A 6 34.85 -75.08 13.09
N ASN A 7 34.01 -74.23 13.68
CA ASN A 7 33.71 -72.87 13.20
C ASN A 7 34.98 -72.06 12.85
N GLU A 8 36.03 -72.15 13.67
CA GLU A 8 37.31 -71.46 13.42
C GLU A 8 38.02 -71.99 12.16
N THR A 9 38.11 -73.32 12.00
CA THR A 9 38.72 -73.91 10.80
C THR A 9 37.93 -73.56 9.53
N PHE A 10 36.60 -73.44 9.65
CA PHE A 10 35.74 -72.96 8.57
C PHE A 10 36.03 -71.49 8.22
N ALA A 11 36.09 -70.61 9.21
CA ALA A 11 36.41 -69.20 9.02
C ALA A 11 37.79 -68.99 8.38
N GLN A 12 38.81 -69.70 8.87
CA GLN A 12 40.16 -69.66 8.29
C GLN A 12 40.16 -70.08 6.81
N LYS A 13 39.41 -71.13 6.47
CA LYS A 13 39.27 -71.58 5.09
C LYS A 13 38.56 -70.53 4.22
N LEU A 14 37.56 -69.83 4.74
CA LEU A 14 36.93 -68.70 4.04
C LEU A 14 37.93 -67.57 3.79
N TYR A 15 38.72 -67.19 4.79
CA TYR A 15 39.72 -66.14 4.65
C TYR A 15 40.79 -66.49 3.62
N GLN A 16 41.25 -67.74 3.59
CA GLN A 16 42.22 -68.22 2.59
C GLN A 16 41.61 -68.19 1.18
N THR A 17 40.37 -68.66 1.04
CA THR A 17 39.71 -68.78 -0.26
C THR A 17 39.33 -67.44 -0.87
N PHE A 18 38.80 -66.52 -0.04
CA PHE A 18 38.19 -65.26 -0.51
C PHE A 18 39.01 -64.01 -0.17
N LYS A 19 40.31 -64.17 0.18
CA LYS A 19 41.20 -63.07 0.60
C LYS A 19 41.16 -61.84 -0.31
N ASN A 20 41.09 -62.06 -1.62
CA ASN A 20 41.16 -61.00 -2.65
C ASN A 20 39.79 -60.61 -3.20
N HIS A 21 38.70 -61.17 -2.66
CA HIS A 21 37.37 -60.93 -3.21
C HIS A 21 36.81 -59.59 -2.70
N LYS A 22 36.46 -58.68 -3.62
CA LYS A 22 36.01 -57.31 -3.29
C LYS A 22 34.82 -57.22 -2.32
N ARG A 23 34.00 -58.26 -2.23
CA ARG A 23 32.81 -58.32 -1.35
C ARG A 23 33.02 -59.12 -0.06
N PHE A 24 34.24 -59.50 0.26
CA PHE A 24 34.54 -60.29 1.45
C PHE A 24 35.62 -59.59 2.26
N THR A 25 35.36 -59.37 3.54
CA THR A 25 36.29 -58.70 4.45
C THR A 25 36.40 -59.46 5.77
N LYS A 26 37.62 -59.48 6.34
CA LYS A 26 37.88 -60.05 7.65
C LYS A 26 37.73 -58.95 8.72
N PRO A 27 36.85 -59.12 9.74
CA PRO A 27 36.75 -58.22 10.87
C PRO A 27 38.08 -58.10 11.63
N LYS A 28 38.39 -56.90 12.14
CA LYS A 28 39.66 -56.65 12.85
C LYS A 28 39.74 -57.30 14.23
N LEU A 29 38.61 -57.38 14.94
CA LEU A 29 38.54 -57.80 16.35
C LEU A 29 38.18 -59.28 16.53
N SER A 30 37.38 -59.84 15.61
CA SER A 30 36.93 -61.23 15.70
C SER A 30 37.87 -62.19 14.98
N ARG A 31 38.14 -63.35 15.59
CA ARG A 31 39.01 -64.39 15.02
C ARG A 31 38.27 -65.36 14.08
N SER A 32 36.95 -65.49 14.25
CA SER A 32 36.10 -66.47 13.58
C SER A 32 35.01 -65.85 12.70
N ASP A 33 34.71 -64.55 12.81
CA ASP A 33 33.63 -63.91 12.06
C ASP A 33 34.06 -63.47 10.66
N PHE A 34 33.13 -63.32 9.72
CA PHE A 34 33.42 -62.76 8.41
C PHE A 34 32.37 -61.73 7.99
N THR A 35 32.77 -60.76 7.18
CA THR A 35 31.87 -59.72 6.69
C THR A 35 31.68 -59.86 5.19
N ILE A 36 30.41 -59.80 4.76
CA ILE A 36 30.05 -59.73 3.33
C ILE A 36 29.51 -58.34 3.03
N CYS A 37 30.04 -57.72 1.97
CA CYS A 37 29.55 -56.45 1.45
C CYS A 37 28.33 -56.71 0.55
N HIS A 38 27.13 -56.61 1.12
CA HIS A 38 25.88 -56.72 0.37
C HIS A 38 25.52 -55.39 -0.30
N TYR A 39 24.55 -55.39 -1.23
CA TYR A 39 24.08 -54.16 -1.87
C TYR A 39 23.52 -53.13 -0.87
N ALA A 40 22.99 -53.61 0.25
CA ALA A 40 22.39 -52.80 1.32
C ALA A 40 23.39 -52.33 2.39
N GLY A 41 24.63 -52.81 2.35
CA GLY A 41 25.65 -52.55 3.35
C GLY A 41 26.39 -53.80 3.80
N ASP A 42 27.34 -53.60 4.70
CA ASP A 42 28.21 -54.65 5.23
C ASP A 42 27.50 -55.41 6.37
N VAL A 43 27.49 -56.74 6.28
CA VAL A 43 26.92 -57.61 7.30
C VAL A 43 27.99 -58.55 7.80
N THR A 44 28.25 -58.51 9.11
CA THR A 44 29.16 -59.42 9.79
C THR A 44 28.41 -60.64 10.29
N TYR A 45 28.83 -61.81 9.84
CA TYR A 45 28.26 -63.10 10.21
C TYR A 45 29.15 -63.78 11.25
N GLN A 46 28.52 -64.20 12.34
CA GLN A 46 29.16 -65.03 13.36
C GLN A 46 29.15 -66.48 12.90
N THR A 47 30.31 -67.14 12.95
CA THR A 47 30.46 -68.53 12.49
C THR A 47 30.10 -69.57 13.54
N ASP A 48 29.74 -69.13 14.75
CA ASP A 48 29.31 -70.02 15.81
C ASP A 48 28.06 -70.81 15.37
N LEU A 49 28.11 -72.13 15.56
CA LEU A 49 27.08 -73.09 15.16
C LEU A 49 26.76 -73.14 13.65
N PHE A 50 27.51 -72.46 12.78
CA PHE A 50 27.23 -72.45 11.33
C PHE A 50 27.27 -73.85 10.72
N LEU A 51 28.29 -74.64 11.10
CA LEU A 51 28.46 -76.00 10.61
C LEU A 51 27.35 -76.92 11.11
N ASP A 52 27.00 -76.85 12.39
CA ASP A 52 25.98 -77.72 12.99
C ASP A 52 24.58 -77.40 12.47
N LYS A 53 24.23 -76.10 12.37
CA LYS A 53 22.98 -75.67 11.73
C LYS A 53 22.88 -76.14 10.29
N ASN A 54 23.98 -76.19 9.54
CA ASN A 54 23.95 -76.59 8.13
C ASN A 54 23.87 -78.11 7.91
N LYS A 55 24.12 -78.93 8.95
CA LYS A 55 24.18 -80.39 8.81
C LYS A 55 22.83 -81.06 8.60
N ASP A 56 21.73 -80.44 9.06
CA ASP A 56 20.37 -81.00 8.95
C ASP A 56 20.29 -82.49 9.31
N TYR A 57 21.02 -82.89 10.36
CA TYR A 57 21.23 -84.29 10.66
C TYR A 57 19.94 -84.91 11.21
N VAL A 58 19.32 -85.79 10.42
CA VAL A 58 18.19 -86.61 10.81
C VAL A 58 18.69 -88.04 10.99
N VAL A 59 18.41 -88.61 12.17
CA VAL A 59 18.71 -90.00 12.49
C VAL A 59 17.69 -90.88 11.76
N ALA A 60 18.17 -91.76 10.88
CA ALA A 60 17.31 -92.58 10.01
C ALA A 60 16.40 -93.51 10.82
N GLU A 61 16.89 -94.02 11.95
CA GLU A 61 16.17 -94.88 12.89
C GLU A 61 14.99 -94.14 13.52
N HIS A 62 15.15 -92.86 13.86
CA HIS A 62 14.06 -92.03 14.38
C HIS A 62 12.99 -91.79 13.31
N GLN A 63 13.41 -91.56 12.06
CA GLN A 63 12.47 -91.38 10.95
C GLN A 63 11.69 -92.67 10.67
N ALA A 64 12.35 -93.83 10.70
CA ALA A 64 11.71 -95.14 10.52
C ALA A 64 10.70 -95.44 11.64
N LEU A 65 11.05 -95.13 12.90
CA LEU A 65 10.15 -95.28 14.05
C LEU A 65 8.89 -94.42 13.91
N LEU A 66 9.05 -93.16 13.51
CA LEU A 66 7.93 -92.22 13.34
C LEU A 66 7.05 -92.60 12.15
N TYR A 67 7.65 -93.10 11.06
CA TYR A 67 6.92 -93.65 9.93
C TYR A 67 6.11 -94.90 10.30
N ALA A 68 6.64 -95.76 11.18
CA ALA A 68 5.96 -96.95 11.69
C ALA A 68 4.87 -96.65 12.73
N SER A 69 4.55 -95.38 13.00
CA SER A 69 3.52 -95.00 13.94
C SER A 69 2.15 -95.53 13.52
N GLN A 70 1.37 -96.02 14.49
CA GLN A 70 -0.02 -96.42 14.28
C GLN A 70 -0.95 -95.22 14.05
N CYS A 71 -0.51 -94.00 14.34
CA CYS A 71 -1.27 -92.78 14.08
C CYS A 71 -1.10 -92.36 12.61
N PRO A 72 -2.16 -92.39 11.77
CA PRO A 72 -2.06 -92.07 10.35
C PRO A 72 -1.55 -90.66 10.06
N PHE A 73 -1.83 -89.71 10.98
CA PHE A 73 -1.31 -88.35 10.89
C PHE A 73 0.22 -88.32 11.03
N VAL A 74 0.78 -89.05 12.01
CA VAL A 74 2.21 -89.06 12.27
C VAL A 74 2.96 -89.80 11.18
N SER A 75 2.50 -90.99 10.78
CA SER A 75 3.13 -91.76 9.70
C SER A 75 3.07 -91.02 8.36
N GLY A 76 2.02 -90.24 8.09
CA GLY A 76 1.88 -89.42 6.89
C GLY A 76 2.84 -88.21 6.80
N LEU A 77 3.45 -87.77 7.89
CA LEU A 77 4.41 -86.64 7.89
C LEU A 77 5.83 -87.05 7.49
N PHE A 78 6.16 -88.34 7.55
CA PHE A 78 7.50 -88.85 7.26
C PHE A 78 7.48 -89.71 6.00
N LEU A 79 8.48 -89.52 5.14
CA LEU A 79 8.63 -90.34 3.94
C LEU A 79 9.33 -91.65 4.29
N PRO A 80 9.02 -92.77 3.60
CA PRO A 80 9.79 -94.00 3.72
C PRO A 80 11.25 -93.72 3.35
N SER A 81 12.18 -94.27 4.13
CA SER A 81 13.61 -94.15 3.82
C SER A 81 13.88 -94.78 2.45
N PRO A 82 14.57 -94.10 1.52
CA PRO A 82 14.96 -94.73 0.27
C PRO A 82 15.81 -95.97 0.60
N GLU A 83 15.40 -97.13 0.09
CA GLU A 83 16.13 -98.39 0.23
C GLU A 83 17.59 -98.18 -0.18
N GLU A 84 18.50 -98.80 0.56
CA GLU A 84 19.95 -98.69 0.43
C GLU A 84 20.46 -99.23 -0.92
N SER A 85 20.23 -98.49 -2.00
CA SER A 85 20.84 -98.75 -3.31
C SER A 85 21.64 -97.53 -3.74
N SER A 86 22.76 -97.30 -3.04
CA SER A 86 24.04 -96.80 -3.58
C SER A 86 24.89 -96.20 -2.46
N ASN A 87 26.18 -96.58 -2.41
CA ASN A 87 27.21 -96.12 -1.48
C ASN A 87 27.59 -94.63 -1.57
N LYS A 88 26.66 -93.76 -1.99
CA LYS A 88 26.78 -92.31 -1.94
C LYS A 88 25.43 -91.72 -1.54
N SER A 89 25.05 -91.92 -0.28
CA SER A 89 24.14 -91.01 0.42
C SER A 89 24.72 -89.59 0.26
N LYS A 90 24.22 -88.86 -0.73
CA LYS A 90 24.63 -87.48 -1.01
C LYS A 90 24.08 -86.63 0.13
N PHE A 91 24.91 -86.43 1.14
CA PHE A 91 24.68 -85.47 2.21
C PHE A 91 24.13 -84.16 1.61
N SER A 92 22.86 -83.88 1.90
CA SER A 92 22.16 -82.68 1.44
C SER A 92 22.14 -81.71 2.61
N SER A 93 23.00 -80.69 2.54
CA SER A 93 23.03 -79.64 3.56
C SER A 93 21.86 -78.67 3.41
N ILE A 94 21.48 -77.99 4.49
CA ILE A 94 20.44 -76.94 4.45
C ILE A 94 20.76 -75.90 3.38
N GLY A 95 22.01 -75.44 3.30
CA GLY A 95 22.44 -74.47 2.29
C GLY A 95 22.25 -74.98 0.85
N SER A 96 22.45 -76.28 0.60
CA SER A 96 22.23 -76.86 -0.73
C SER A 96 20.75 -76.94 -1.11
N ARG A 97 19.88 -77.33 -0.16
CA ARG A 97 18.42 -77.36 -0.35
C ARG A 97 17.87 -75.96 -0.56
N PHE A 98 18.26 -75.00 0.28
CA PHE A 98 17.85 -73.60 0.16
C PHE A 98 18.28 -73.00 -1.18
N LYS A 99 19.52 -73.29 -1.64
CA LYS A 99 19.99 -72.85 -2.96
C LYS A 99 19.13 -73.39 -4.11
N GLN A 100 18.79 -74.68 -4.07
CA GLN A 100 17.94 -75.31 -5.10
C GLN A 100 16.53 -74.72 -5.11
N GLN A 101 15.91 -74.55 -3.94
CA GLN A 101 14.59 -73.91 -3.82
C GLN A 101 14.60 -72.46 -4.31
N LEU A 102 15.64 -71.69 -3.96
CA LEU A 102 15.79 -70.32 -4.43
C LEU A 102 15.97 -70.24 -5.95
N GLN A 103 16.74 -71.16 -6.54
CA GLN A 103 16.94 -71.23 -7.99
C GLN A 103 15.61 -71.51 -8.71
N ALA A 104 14.83 -72.49 -8.24
CA ALA A 104 13.52 -72.80 -8.80
C ALA A 104 12.55 -71.61 -8.69
N LEU A 105 12.56 -70.88 -7.57
CA LEU A 105 11.77 -69.67 -7.41
C LEU A 105 12.18 -68.57 -8.40
N LEU A 106 13.48 -68.34 -8.59
CA LEU A 106 13.99 -67.33 -9.52
C LEU A 106 13.64 -67.66 -10.97
N GLU A 107 13.65 -68.94 -11.36
CA GLU A 107 13.23 -69.39 -12.69
C GLU A 107 11.76 -69.05 -12.95
N ILE A 108 10.87 -69.37 -12.00
CA ILE A 108 9.44 -69.01 -12.08
C ILE A 108 9.29 -67.49 -12.21
N LEU A 109 9.95 -66.71 -11.33
CA LEU A 109 9.85 -65.25 -11.36
C LEU A 109 10.38 -64.65 -12.67
N SER A 110 11.45 -65.22 -13.23
CA SER A 110 12.04 -64.76 -14.50
C SER A 110 11.16 -65.01 -15.72
N SER A 111 10.24 -65.99 -15.64
CA SER A 111 9.26 -66.29 -16.68
C SER A 111 8.05 -65.33 -16.69
N THR A 112 7.93 -64.49 -15.66
CA THR A 112 6.79 -63.60 -15.42
C THR A 112 7.18 -62.13 -15.48
N GLU A 113 6.20 -61.24 -15.64
CA GLU A 113 6.41 -59.80 -15.49
C GLU A 113 6.38 -59.41 -13.99
N PRO A 114 7.49 -58.90 -13.41
CA PRO A 114 7.55 -58.60 -12.00
C PRO A 114 6.94 -57.23 -11.67
N HIS A 115 6.00 -57.21 -10.71
CA HIS A 115 5.51 -55.99 -10.08
C HIS A 115 6.04 -55.87 -8.65
N TYR A 116 6.66 -54.75 -8.31
CA TYR A 116 7.34 -54.56 -7.03
C TYR A 116 6.51 -53.73 -6.06
N ILE A 117 6.22 -54.29 -4.88
CA ILE A 117 5.64 -53.56 -3.74
C ILE A 117 6.66 -53.57 -2.61
N ARG A 118 7.00 -52.38 -2.08
CA ARG A 118 7.95 -52.21 -0.98
C ARG A 118 7.22 -51.66 0.25
N CYS A 119 7.08 -52.49 1.27
CA CYS A 119 6.48 -52.10 2.53
C CYS A 119 7.51 -51.39 3.43
N VAL A 120 7.12 -50.28 4.06
CA VAL A 120 7.98 -49.50 4.96
C VAL A 120 7.27 -49.32 6.30
N LYS A 121 7.94 -49.68 7.39
CA LYS A 121 7.46 -49.47 8.76
C LYS A 121 7.83 -48.07 9.24
N PRO A 122 6.86 -47.18 9.53
CA PRO A 122 7.14 -45.77 9.83
C PRO A 122 7.74 -45.56 11.23
N ASN A 123 7.38 -46.40 12.20
CA ASN A 123 7.90 -46.34 13.58
C ASN A 123 7.81 -47.71 14.24
N ASN A 124 8.64 -47.94 15.26
CA ASN A 124 8.62 -49.20 16.02
C ASN A 124 7.55 -49.28 17.11
N LEU A 125 6.92 -48.15 17.44
CA LEU A 125 5.86 -48.06 18.47
C LEU A 125 4.48 -48.50 17.96
N LEU A 126 4.34 -48.82 16.67
CA LEU A 126 3.08 -49.18 16.01
C LEU A 126 2.00 -48.10 16.14
N LYS A 127 2.39 -46.83 16.20
CA LYS A 127 1.47 -45.68 16.33
C LYS A 127 1.23 -45.00 14.99
N PRO A 128 0.02 -44.50 14.71
CA PRO A 128 -0.24 -43.70 13.53
C PRO A 128 0.51 -42.36 13.61
N ALA A 129 0.80 -41.76 12.44
CA ALA A 129 1.39 -40.43 12.28
C ALA A 129 2.78 -40.19 12.93
N ILE A 130 3.43 -41.22 13.48
CA ILE A 130 4.83 -41.13 13.95
C ILE A 130 5.77 -41.62 12.85
N PHE A 131 6.73 -40.79 12.47
CA PHE A 131 7.73 -41.12 11.44
C PHE A 131 9.16 -41.04 12.01
N GLU A 132 9.79 -42.19 12.15
CA GLU A 132 11.18 -42.30 12.64
C GLU A 132 12.15 -42.29 11.45
N HIS A 133 12.68 -41.10 11.13
CA HIS A 133 13.53 -40.88 9.97
C HIS A 133 14.69 -41.88 9.84
N LYS A 134 15.41 -42.17 10.94
CA LYS A 134 16.55 -43.10 10.92
C LYS A 134 16.14 -44.53 10.53
N ASN A 135 15.03 -45.02 11.09
CA ASN A 135 14.54 -46.37 10.83
C ASN A 135 14.00 -46.50 9.41
N VAL A 136 13.27 -45.50 8.93
CA VAL A 136 12.76 -45.49 7.55
C VAL A 136 13.90 -45.38 6.54
N LEU A 137 14.88 -44.51 6.78
CA LEU A 137 16.04 -44.38 5.90
C LEU A 137 16.83 -45.69 5.80
N GLN A 138 17.03 -46.40 6.92
CA GLN A 138 17.68 -47.71 6.90
C GLN A 138 16.87 -48.72 6.10
N GLN A 139 15.55 -48.76 6.25
CA GLN A 139 14.67 -49.63 5.46
C GLN A 139 14.73 -49.30 3.96
N LEU A 140 14.80 -48.03 3.57
CA LEU A 140 14.91 -47.63 2.15
C LEU A 140 16.26 -48.04 1.53
N ARG A 141 17.33 -48.02 2.33
CA ARG A 141 18.65 -48.55 1.92
C ARG A 141 18.58 -50.08 1.76
N CYS A 142 18.09 -50.78 2.78
CA CYS A 142 17.97 -52.23 2.78
C CYS A 142 16.96 -52.76 1.76
N GLY A 143 15.93 -51.98 1.42
CA GLY A 143 14.92 -52.33 0.40
C GLY A 143 15.37 -52.05 -1.03
N GLY A 144 16.57 -51.49 -1.24
CA GLY A 144 17.12 -51.17 -2.56
C GLY A 144 16.49 -49.96 -3.24
N VAL A 145 15.61 -49.22 -2.56
CA VAL A 145 14.92 -48.05 -3.13
C VAL A 145 15.92 -46.95 -3.46
N MET A 146 16.88 -46.69 -2.57
CA MET A 146 17.92 -45.68 -2.79
C MET A 146 18.80 -46.02 -3.99
N GLU A 147 19.08 -47.30 -4.20
CA GLU A 147 19.89 -47.77 -5.33
C GLU A 147 19.11 -47.66 -6.65
N ALA A 148 17.82 -48.02 -6.65
CA ALA A 148 16.93 -47.81 -7.79
C ALA A 148 16.80 -46.32 -8.17
N ILE A 149 16.71 -45.43 -7.17
CA ILE A 149 16.73 -43.97 -7.37
C ILE A 149 18.08 -43.55 -7.95
N ARG A 150 19.20 -44.05 -7.44
CA ARG A 150 20.54 -43.73 -7.93
C ARG A 150 20.69 -44.06 -9.42
N ILE A 151 20.27 -45.25 -9.82
CA ILE A 151 20.27 -45.69 -11.24
C ILE A 151 19.33 -44.80 -12.06
N SER A 152 18.15 -44.47 -11.53
CA SER A 152 17.19 -43.59 -12.22
C SER A 152 17.72 -42.17 -12.42
N CYS A 153 18.45 -41.63 -11.44
CA CYS A 153 19.09 -40.32 -11.48
C CYS A 153 20.27 -40.26 -12.46
N ALA A 154 20.95 -41.38 -12.72
CA ALA A 154 22.00 -41.46 -13.74
C ALA A 154 21.42 -41.36 -15.17
N GLY A 155 20.15 -41.73 -15.35
CA GLY A 155 19.40 -41.52 -16.58
C GLY A 155 18.63 -40.20 -16.60
N TYR A 156 17.31 -40.31 -16.73
CA TYR A 156 16.38 -39.17 -16.80
C TYR A 156 15.33 -39.29 -15.70
N PRO A 157 15.63 -38.79 -14.48
CA PRO A 157 14.75 -38.92 -13.33
C PRO A 157 13.47 -38.09 -13.48
N THR A 158 13.54 -36.96 -14.21
CA THR A 158 12.39 -36.06 -14.38
C THR A 158 11.76 -36.29 -15.74
N ARG A 159 10.47 -36.60 -15.75
CA ARG A 159 9.70 -36.92 -16.95
C ARG A 159 8.40 -36.12 -16.93
N LYS A 160 8.10 -35.40 -18.01
CA LYS A 160 6.91 -34.56 -18.12
C LYS A 160 6.23 -34.79 -19.45
N THR A 161 4.90 -34.82 -19.46
CA THR A 161 4.14 -34.81 -20.72
C THR A 161 4.38 -33.48 -21.43
N PHE A 162 4.13 -33.45 -22.74
CA PHE A 162 4.38 -32.24 -23.52
C PHE A 162 3.50 -31.08 -23.06
N ASP A 163 2.23 -31.36 -22.82
CA ASP A 163 1.23 -30.39 -22.36
C ASP A 163 1.65 -29.76 -21.03
N GLU A 164 2.01 -30.57 -20.02
CA GLU A 164 2.50 -30.07 -18.73
C GLU A 164 3.78 -29.23 -18.87
N PHE A 165 4.65 -29.59 -19.81
CA PHE A 165 5.90 -28.89 -20.03
C PHE A 165 5.67 -27.54 -20.73
N VAL A 166 4.84 -27.52 -21.77
CA VAL A 166 4.49 -26.31 -22.54
C VAL A 166 3.69 -25.34 -21.69
N ASP A 167 2.71 -25.81 -20.91
CA ASP A 167 1.93 -24.94 -20.01
C ASP A 167 2.82 -24.24 -18.97
N ARG A 168 3.81 -24.96 -18.43
CA ARG A 168 4.69 -24.42 -17.39
C ARG A 168 5.79 -23.52 -17.96
N PHE A 169 6.39 -23.91 -19.08
CA PHE A 169 7.60 -23.29 -19.63
C PHE A 169 7.40 -22.55 -20.95
N GLY A 170 6.18 -22.51 -21.49
CA GLY A 170 5.85 -21.78 -22.72
C GLY A 170 6.18 -20.29 -22.65
N LEU A 171 6.16 -19.70 -21.44
CA LEU A 171 6.63 -18.33 -21.21
C LEU A 171 8.10 -18.10 -21.64
N LEU A 172 8.95 -19.12 -21.56
CA LEU A 172 10.37 -19.01 -21.94
C LEU A 172 10.52 -18.78 -23.44
N ALA A 173 9.62 -19.34 -24.25
CA ALA A 173 9.62 -19.18 -25.70
C ALA A 173 8.19 -18.90 -26.21
N PRO A 174 7.69 -17.66 -26.11
CA PRO A 174 6.35 -17.31 -26.60
C PRO A 174 6.18 -17.57 -28.11
N GLU A 175 7.27 -17.41 -28.87
CA GLU A 175 7.35 -17.71 -30.32
C GLU A 175 7.15 -19.22 -30.64
N ALA A 176 7.35 -20.09 -29.65
CA ALA A 176 7.14 -21.52 -29.81
C ALA A 176 5.67 -21.95 -29.63
N LEU A 177 4.80 -21.04 -29.14
CA LEU A 177 3.39 -21.29 -28.87
C LEU A 177 2.46 -20.95 -30.04
N ASP A 178 2.99 -20.73 -31.25
CA ASP A 178 2.17 -20.48 -32.44
C ASP A 178 1.23 -21.66 -32.72
N ARG A 179 -0.03 -21.35 -33.04
CA ARG A 179 -1.17 -22.29 -33.16
C ARG A 179 -1.00 -23.45 -34.14
N SER A 180 0.06 -23.45 -34.95
CA SER A 180 0.35 -24.49 -35.95
C SER A 180 1.53 -25.40 -35.58
N SER A 181 2.14 -25.24 -34.41
CA SER A 181 3.28 -26.07 -34.01
C SER A 181 2.83 -27.28 -33.20
N ASP A 182 3.26 -28.47 -33.61
CA ASP A 182 3.20 -29.67 -32.78
C ASP A 182 3.85 -29.42 -31.40
N GLU A 183 3.26 -29.98 -30.35
CA GLU A 183 3.71 -29.83 -28.96
C GLU A 183 5.15 -30.32 -28.75
N VAL A 184 5.56 -31.34 -29.53
CA VAL A 184 6.93 -31.85 -29.57
C VAL A 184 7.90 -30.78 -30.05
N THR A 185 7.52 -30.05 -31.09
CA THR A 185 8.32 -28.97 -31.69
C THR A 185 8.34 -27.75 -30.76
N ALA A 186 7.24 -27.46 -30.08
CA ALA A 186 7.19 -26.41 -29.05
C ALA A 186 8.15 -26.73 -27.90
N CYS A 187 8.14 -27.96 -27.38
CA CYS A 187 9.08 -28.43 -26.35
C CYS A 187 10.54 -28.27 -26.79
N LYS A 188 10.87 -28.67 -28.04
CA LYS A 188 12.22 -28.51 -28.61
C LYS A 188 12.66 -27.05 -28.62
N ARG A 189 11.84 -26.15 -29.17
CA ARG A 189 12.14 -24.72 -29.26
C ARG A 189 12.34 -24.09 -27.89
N ILE A 190 11.53 -24.45 -26.90
CA ILE A 190 11.69 -23.98 -25.51
C ILE A 190 13.06 -24.39 -24.97
N LEU A 191 13.44 -25.67 -25.12
CA LEU A 191 14.69 -26.21 -24.61
C LEU A 191 15.92 -25.65 -25.35
N GLU A 192 15.82 -25.44 -26.66
CA GLU A 192 16.85 -24.80 -27.50
C GLU A 192 17.06 -23.34 -27.14
N LYS A 193 15.98 -22.58 -26.89
CA LYS A 193 16.06 -21.17 -26.47
C LYS A 193 16.74 -21.00 -25.12
N VAL A 194 16.57 -21.97 -24.21
CA VAL A 194 17.26 -22.02 -22.92
C VAL A 194 18.71 -22.52 -23.07
N GLY A 195 19.05 -23.20 -24.17
CA GLY A 195 20.38 -23.75 -24.42
C GLY A 195 20.69 -24.99 -23.57
N LEU A 196 19.65 -25.69 -23.11
CA LEU A 196 19.79 -26.81 -22.18
C LEU A 196 20.37 -28.04 -22.89
N LYS A 197 21.42 -28.66 -22.34
CA LYS A 197 22.10 -29.80 -22.99
C LYS A 197 21.75 -31.13 -22.34
N GLY A 198 21.67 -32.19 -23.14
CA GLY A 198 21.53 -33.56 -22.61
C GLY A 198 20.13 -33.91 -22.09
N TYR A 199 19.09 -33.22 -22.59
CA TYR A 199 17.69 -33.66 -22.51
C TYR A 199 17.38 -34.68 -23.62
N GLN A 200 16.26 -35.39 -23.50
CA GLN A 200 15.73 -36.26 -24.55
C GLN A 200 14.23 -36.06 -24.71
N ILE A 201 13.72 -36.25 -25.92
CA ILE A 201 12.30 -36.15 -26.23
C ILE A 201 11.82 -37.51 -26.71
N GLY A 202 10.88 -38.08 -25.96
CA GLY A 202 10.24 -39.34 -26.32
C GLY A 202 9.00 -39.12 -27.21
N PHE A 203 8.13 -40.12 -27.27
CA PHE A 203 6.88 -40.04 -28.04
C PHE A 203 5.79 -39.23 -27.36
N THR A 204 5.74 -39.24 -26.02
CA THR A 204 4.68 -38.59 -25.23
C THR A 204 5.20 -37.68 -24.13
N LYS A 205 6.52 -37.67 -23.91
CA LYS A 205 7.15 -37.05 -22.73
C LYS A 205 8.52 -36.46 -23.06
N VAL A 206 8.86 -35.39 -22.36
CA VAL A 206 10.22 -34.82 -22.25
C VAL A 206 10.94 -35.47 -21.07
N PHE A 207 12.20 -35.84 -21.28
CA PHE A 207 13.08 -36.49 -20.33
C PHE A 207 14.23 -35.55 -19.98
N LEU A 208 14.33 -35.20 -18.70
CA LEU A 208 15.31 -34.25 -18.16
C LEU A 208 16.21 -34.94 -17.14
N ARG A 209 17.49 -34.54 -17.13
CA ARG A 209 18.48 -34.96 -16.14
C ARG A 209 18.23 -34.29 -14.79
N ALA A 210 18.86 -34.81 -13.75
CA ALA A 210 18.82 -34.20 -12.42
C ALA A 210 19.29 -32.72 -12.49
N GLY A 211 18.56 -31.82 -11.81
CA GLY A 211 18.88 -30.39 -11.75
C GLY A 211 18.32 -29.53 -12.89
N GLN A 212 18.08 -30.10 -14.07
CA GLN A 212 17.62 -29.33 -15.25
C GLN A 212 16.23 -28.70 -15.08
N MET A 213 15.34 -29.36 -14.34
CA MET A 213 14.04 -28.78 -14.00
C MET A 213 14.19 -27.51 -13.16
N ALA A 214 15.13 -27.50 -12.20
CA ALA A 214 15.40 -26.34 -11.36
C ALA A 214 16.05 -25.20 -12.17
N GLU A 215 16.90 -25.54 -13.14
CA GLU A 215 17.48 -24.57 -14.07
C GLU A 215 16.39 -23.88 -14.91
N LEU A 216 15.46 -24.65 -15.49
CA LEU A 216 14.30 -24.10 -16.21
C LEU A 216 13.40 -23.22 -15.32
N ASP A 217 13.15 -23.63 -14.07
CA ASP A 217 12.37 -22.83 -13.11
C ASP A 217 13.09 -21.52 -12.73
N THR A 218 14.42 -21.52 -12.72
CA THR A 218 15.23 -20.32 -12.47
C THR A 218 15.05 -19.32 -13.61
N TYR A 219 15.22 -19.76 -14.86
CA TYR A 219 14.97 -18.91 -16.04
C TYR A 219 13.53 -18.37 -16.08
N ARG A 220 12.55 -19.22 -15.75
CA ARG A 220 11.14 -18.80 -15.68
C ARG A 220 10.94 -17.70 -14.65
N SER A 221 11.53 -17.85 -13.47
CA SER A 221 11.46 -16.87 -12.39
C SER A 221 12.09 -15.54 -12.77
N GLU A 222 13.19 -15.55 -13.54
CA GLU A 222 13.82 -14.32 -14.04
C GLU A 222 12.93 -13.55 -15.02
N ILE A 223 12.30 -14.23 -15.99
CA ILE A 223 11.40 -13.59 -16.96
C ILE A 223 10.17 -13.01 -16.24
N LEU A 224 9.59 -13.75 -15.31
CA LEU A 224 8.49 -13.27 -14.48
C LEU A 224 8.89 -12.04 -13.65
N GLY A 225 10.09 -12.06 -13.04
CA GLY A 225 10.62 -10.94 -12.27
C GLY A 225 10.83 -9.67 -13.11
N LYS A 226 11.38 -9.82 -14.33
CA LYS A 226 11.54 -8.72 -15.30
C LYS A 226 10.18 -8.15 -15.72
N SER A 227 9.22 -9.03 -16.04
CA SER A 227 7.87 -8.64 -16.45
C SER A 227 7.13 -7.90 -15.32
N ALA A 228 7.18 -8.42 -14.10
CA ALA A 228 6.63 -7.78 -12.92
C ALA A 228 7.25 -6.39 -12.69
N SER A 229 8.56 -6.25 -12.87
CA SER A 229 9.27 -4.96 -12.72
C SER A 229 8.79 -3.92 -13.72
N ILE A 230 8.50 -4.31 -14.97
CA ILE A 230 7.97 -3.41 -16.01
C ILE A 230 6.56 -2.93 -15.62
N ILE A 231 5.69 -3.85 -15.21
CA ILE A 231 4.31 -3.53 -14.78
C ILE A 231 4.34 -2.62 -13.56
N GLN A 232 5.10 -2.98 -12.53
CA GLN A 232 5.24 -2.20 -11.31
C GLN A 232 5.79 -0.80 -11.60
N ARG A 233 6.78 -0.66 -12.49
CA ARG A 233 7.32 0.65 -12.89
C ARG A 233 6.23 1.53 -13.51
N LYS A 234 5.42 1.01 -14.43
CA LYS A 234 4.34 1.77 -15.07
C LYS A 234 3.24 2.15 -14.08
N VAL A 235 2.82 1.23 -13.22
CA VAL A 235 1.81 1.50 -12.18
C VAL A 235 2.30 2.55 -11.19
N ARG A 236 3.52 2.43 -10.68
CA ARG A 236 4.11 3.42 -9.75
C ARG A 236 4.21 4.80 -10.38
N SER A 237 4.66 4.88 -11.64
CA SER A 237 4.73 6.15 -12.39
C SER A 237 3.35 6.77 -12.60
N TYR A 238 2.34 5.97 -12.95
CA TYR A 238 0.96 6.41 -13.08
C TYR A 238 0.41 6.98 -11.77
N LEU A 239 0.57 6.26 -10.65
CA LEU A 239 0.11 6.70 -9.34
C LEU A 239 0.81 7.99 -8.89
N ALA A 240 2.12 8.08 -9.08
CA ALA A 240 2.90 9.27 -8.75
C ALA A 240 2.45 10.48 -9.59
N ARG A 241 2.26 10.30 -10.90
CA ARG A 241 1.76 11.36 -11.79
C ARG A 241 0.37 11.84 -11.37
N ARG A 242 -0.53 10.92 -11.03
CA ARG A 242 -1.89 11.25 -10.57
C ARG A 242 -1.85 12.09 -9.29
N SER A 243 -1.04 11.68 -8.32
CA SER A 243 -0.84 12.43 -7.07
C SER A 243 -0.27 13.83 -7.33
N PHE A 244 0.78 13.93 -8.15
CA PHE A 244 1.40 15.22 -8.51
C PHE A 244 0.40 16.17 -9.18
N VAL A 245 -0.40 15.69 -10.15
CA VAL A 245 -1.41 16.52 -10.82
C VAL A 245 -2.45 17.03 -9.82
N SER A 246 -2.91 16.17 -8.90
CA SER A 246 -3.86 16.57 -7.85
C SER A 246 -3.29 17.67 -6.96
N ILE A 247 -2.06 17.49 -6.45
CA ILE A 247 -1.39 18.48 -5.59
C ILE A 247 -1.19 19.80 -6.35
N ARG A 248 -0.76 19.73 -7.61
CA ARG A 248 -0.54 20.92 -8.45
C ARG A 248 -1.83 21.73 -8.63
N LEU A 249 -2.96 21.06 -8.89
CA LEU A 249 -4.26 21.74 -9.04
C LEU A 249 -4.68 22.44 -7.74
N SER A 250 -4.57 21.75 -6.60
CA SER A 250 -4.87 22.35 -5.29
C SER A 250 -3.97 23.55 -4.99
N ALA A 251 -2.67 23.45 -5.29
CA ALA A 251 -1.72 24.54 -5.09
C ALA A 251 -2.08 25.77 -5.96
N ILE A 252 -2.43 25.57 -7.23
CA ILE A 252 -2.87 26.65 -8.13
C ILE A 252 -4.13 27.33 -7.60
N GLN A 253 -5.10 26.56 -7.10
CA GLN A 253 -6.33 27.11 -6.51
C GLN A 253 -6.04 27.97 -5.28
N ILE A 254 -5.20 27.49 -4.36
CA ILE A 254 -4.78 28.25 -3.17
C ILE A 254 -4.04 29.53 -3.59
N GLN A 255 -3.09 29.42 -4.52
CA GLN A 255 -2.35 30.58 -5.03
C GLN A 255 -3.27 31.63 -5.68
N ALA A 256 -4.26 31.20 -6.46
CA ALA A 256 -5.24 32.10 -7.05
C ALA A 256 -6.09 32.81 -5.99
N ALA A 257 -6.54 32.08 -4.96
CA ALA A 257 -7.28 32.64 -3.85
C ALA A 257 -6.45 33.67 -3.06
N CYS A 258 -5.19 33.34 -2.74
CA CYS A 258 -4.27 34.26 -2.06
C CYS A 258 -4.01 35.53 -2.87
N ARG A 259 -3.72 35.40 -4.17
CA ARG A 259 -3.55 36.56 -5.07
C ARG A 259 -4.80 37.43 -5.11
N GLY A 260 -5.98 36.82 -5.20
CA GLY A 260 -7.25 37.53 -5.16
C GLY A 260 -7.48 38.27 -3.83
N GLN A 261 -7.16 37.64 -2.70
CA GLN A 261 -7.31 38.27 -1.39
C GLN A 261 -6.34 39.43 -1.17
N LEU A 262 -5.10 39.30 -1.65
CA LEU A 262 -4.12 40.38 -1.60
C LEU A 262 -4.62 41.60 -2.40
N ALA A 263 -5.12 41.38 -3.62
CA ALA A 263 -5.68 42.45 -4.44
C ALA A 263 -6.87 43.15 -3.77
N ARG A 264 -7.79 42.39 -3.14
CA ARG A 264 -8.91 42.96 -2.37
C ARG A 264 -8.43 43.82 -1.20
N LYS A 265 -7.43 43.35 -0.45
CA LYS A 265 -6.86 44.10 0.68
C LYS A 265 -6.23 45.42 0.24
N VAL A 266 -5.49 45.41 -0.88
CA VAL A 266 -4.93 46.63 -1.48
C VAL A 266 -6.05 47.59 -1.89
N TYR A 267 -7.08 47.10 -2.57
CA TYR A 267 -8.23 47.91 -2.99
C TYR A 267 -9.01 48.48 -1.80
N GLU A 268 -9.18 47.72 -0.73
CA GLU A 268 -9.82 48.17 0.51
C GLU A 268 -9.03 49.33 1.14
N GLY A 269 -7.70 49.24 1.17
CA GLY A 269 -6.84 50.35 1.60
C GLY A 269 -7.05 51.62 0.76
N LEU A 270 -7.02 51.51 -0.56
CA LEU A 270 -7.29 52.63 -1.48
C LEU A 270 -8.69 53.23 -1.26
N ARG A 271 -9.70 52.38 -1.03
CA ARG A 271 -11.08 52.82 -0.76
C ARG A 271 -11.20 53.55 0.57
N GLN A 272 -10.51 53.09 1.61
CA GLN A 272 -10.46 53.77 2.91
C GLN A 272 -9.76 55.13 2.80
N GLU A 273 -8.64 55.21 2.09
CA GLU A 273 -7.92 56.46 1.82
C GLU A 273 -8.79 57.46 1.05
N ALA A 274 -9.44 57.03 -0.03
CA ALA A 274 -10.36 57.87 -0.79
C ALA A 274 -11.53 58.38 0.07
N SER A 275 -12.10 57.53 0.92
CA SER A 275 -13.18 57.89 1.84
C SER A 275 -12.70 58.93 2.86
N SER A 276 -11.51 58.74 3.44
CA SER A 276 -10.87 59.68 4.36
C SER A 276 -10.67 61.05 3.69
N LEU A 277 -10.16 61.08 2.46
CA LEU A 277 -9.97 62.31 1.68
C LEU A 277 -11.28 63.04 1.43
N ILE A 278 -12.37 62.33 1.10
CA ILE A 278 -13.70 62.94 0.90
C ILE A 278 -14.19 63.57 2.21
N ILE A 279 -14.09 62.85 3.33
CA ILE A 279 -14.51 63.34 4.65
C ILE A 279 -13.70 64.60 5.01
N GLN A 280 -12.37 64.54 4.90
CA GLN A 280 -11.49 65.67 5.17
C GLN A 280 -11.82 66.88 4.27
N ARG A 281 -12.05 66.66 2.98
CA ARG A 281 -12.44 67.70 2.03
C ARG A 281 -13.76 68.37 2.43
N CYS A 282 -14.78 67.57 2.70
CA CYS A 282 -16.11 68.06 3.12
C CYS A 282 -16.04 68.82 4.44
N PHE A 283 -15.27 68.32 5.41
CA PHE A 283 -15.09 68.95 6.71
C PHE A 283 -14.37 70.32 6.59
N ARG A 284 -13.27 70.38 5.84
CA ARG A 284 -12.55 71.65 5.56
C ARG A 284 -13.46 72.67 4.88
N MET A 285 -14.24 72.23 3.87
CA MET A 285 -15.22 73.07 3.21
C MET A 285 -16.30 73.58 4.18
N HIS A 286 -16.83 72.71 5.05
CA HIS A 286 -17.84 73.08 6.04
C HIS A 286 -17.32 74.14 7.03
N ILE A 287 -16.10 73.97 7.55
CA ILE A 287 -15.47 74.95 8.45
C ILE A 287 -15.33 76.31 7.75
N ALA A 288 -14.76 76.33 6.54
CA ALA A 288 -14.56 77.56 5.79
C ALA A 288 -15.90 78.27 5.49
N ARG A 289 -16.93 77.50 5.09
CA ARG A 289 -18.27 78.03 4.84
C ARG A 289 -18.91 78.59 6.11
N LYS A 290 -18.79 77.89 7.25
CA LYS A 290 -19.33 78.36 8.54
C LYS A 290 -18.67 79.67 8.96
N ALA A 291 -17.36 79.78 8.83
CA ALA A 291 -16.61 81.01 9.13
C ALA A 291 -17.06 82.17 8.23
N TYR A 292 -17.18 81.94 6.91
CA TYR A 292 -17.66 82.94 5.96
C TYR A 292 -19.08 83.41 6.27
N ILE A 293 -20.02 82.49 6.52
CA ILE A 293 -21.41 82.83 6.87
C ILE A 293 -21.48 83.64 8.16
N GLY A 294 -20.67 83.29 9.17
CA GLY A 294 -20.60 84.07 10.42
C GLY A 294 -20.07 85.49 10.22
N LEU A 295 -19.06 85.67 9.37
CA LEU A 295 -18.58 87.00 9.01
C LEU A 295 -19.62 87.79 8.21
N TYR A 296 -20.27 87.14 7.25
CA TYR A 296 -21.31 87.74 6.41
C TYR A 296 -22.53 88.18 7.23
N SER A 297 -23.03 87.35 8.15
CA SER A 297 -24.14 87.71 9.03
C SER A 297 -23.80 88.87 9.96
N SER A 298 -22.56 88.89 10.48
CA SER A 298 -22.04 90.01 11.28
C SER A 298 -21.98 91.30 10.48
N ALA A 299 -21.45 91.25 9.25
CA ALA A 299 -21.37 92.39 8.34
C ALA A 299 -22.77 92.94 7.98
N ILE A 300 -23.74 92.07 7.65
CA ILE A 300 -25.13 92.47 7.40
C ILE A 300 -25.75 93.10 8.64
N SER A 301 -25.53 92.53 9.83
CA SER A 301 -26.09 93.07 11.08
C SER A 301 -25.56 94.48 11.36
N ILE A 302 -24.26 94.72 11.13
CA ILE A 302 -23.65 96.05 11.23
C ILE A 302 -24.23 96.99 10.16
N GLN A 303 -24.27 96.59 8.89
CA GLN A 303 -24.77 97.42 7.80
C GLN A 303 -26.24 97.80 7.98
N THR A 304 -27.09 96.86 8.37
CA THR A 304 -28.51 97.09 8.66
C THR A 304 -28.69 98.01 9.87
N GLY A 305 -27.89 97.81 10.93
CA GLY A 305 -27.83 98.71 12.08
C GLY A 305 -27.43 100.14 11.70
N MET A 306 -26.37 100.31 10.89
CA MET A 306 -25.91 101.60 10.39
C MET A 306 -26.95 102.29 9.51
N ARG A 307 -27.56 101.57 8.56
CA ARG A 307 -28.65 102.10 7.71
C ARG A 307 -29.85 102.53 8.56
N GLY A 308 -30.24 101.72 9.54
CA GLY A 308 -31.32 102.06 10.49
C GLY A 308 -30.99 103.28 11.35
N MET A 309 -29.73 103.43 11.78
CA MET A 309 -29.27 104.61 12.52
C MET A 309 -29.30 105.86 11.65
N ALA A 310 -28.80 105.80 10.41
CA ALA A 310 -28.85 106.90 9.46
C ALA A 310 -30.28 107.37 9.21
N ALA A 311 -31.21 106.44 8.94
CA ALA A 311 -32.63 106.75 8.76
C ALA A 311 -33.26 107.40 10.01
N ARG A 312 -32.90 106.93 11.22
CA ARG A 312 -33.37 107.54 12.48
C ARG A 312 -32.80 108.94 12.72
N CYS A 313 -31.53 109.18 12.38
CA CYS A 313 -30.92 110.51 12.45
C CYS A 313 -31.63 111.48 11.49
N GLU A 314 -31.92 111.05 10.26
CA GLU A 314 -32.64 111.87 9.30
C GLU A 314 -34.08 112.16 9.75
N LEU A 315 -34.81 111.17 10.28
CA LEU A 315 -36.13 111.39 10.86
C LEU A 315 -36.10 112.38 12.03
N ARG A 316 -35.08 112.27 12.90
CA ARG A 316 -34.90 113.20 14.03
C ARG A 316 -34.66 114.62 13.53
N PHE A 317 -33.80 114.80 12.52
CA PHE A 317 -33.56 116.09 11.89
C PHE A 317 -34.87 116.67 11.33
N ARG A 318 -35.63 115.89 10.54
CA ARG A 318 -36.94 116.32 10.00
C ARG A 318 -37.93 116.72 11.10
N LYS A 319 -38.01 115.95 12.21
CA LYS A 319 -38.86 116.28 13.36
C LYS A 319 -38.44 117.59 14.02
N GLN A 320 -37.14 117.81 14.21
CA GLN A 320 -36.61 119.06 14.76
C GLN A 320 -36.91 120.25 13.84
N THR A 321 -36.72 120.10 12.52
CA THR A 321 -37.06 121.14 11.53
C THR A 321 -38.56 121.45 11.55
N SER A 322 -39.42 120.44 11.60
CA SER A 322 -40.87 120.62 11.64
C SER A 322 -41.32 121.31 12.93
N ALA A 323 -40.76 120.92 14.08
CA ALA A 323 -40.98 121.61 15.35
C ALA A 323 -40.52 123.08 15.30
N ALA A 324 -39.36 123.35 14.70
CA ALA A 324 -38.87 124.71 14.50
C ALA A 324 -39.82 125.54 13.60
N ILE A 325 -40.34 124.95 12.51
CA ILE A 325 -41.33 125.60 11.64
C ILE A 325 -42.62 125.93 12.41
N ILE A 326 -43.10 125.03 13.27
CA ILE A 326 -44.28 125.27 14.12
C ILE A 326 -44.04 126.41 15.11
N ILE A 327 -42.87 126.44 15.76
CA ILE A 327 -42.51 127.54 16.68
C ILE A 327 -42.43 128.86 15.92
N GLN A 328 -41.79 128.87 14.75
CA GLN A 328 -41.68 130.05 13.89
C GLN A 328 -43.06 130.53 13.41
N SER A 329 -43.97 129.62 13.06
CA SER A 329 -45.33 129.99 12.62
C SER A 329 -46.16 130.56 13.77
N HIS A 330 -46.07 129.99 14.97
CA HIS A 330 -46.68 130.55 16.18
C HIS A 330 -46.14 131.94 16.53
N CYS A 331 -44.82 132.14 16.41
CA CYS A 331 -44.19 133.45 16.64
C CYS A 331 -44.65 134.49 15.60
N ARG A 332 -44.71 134.14 14.31
CA ARG A 332 -45.26 135.01 13.25
C ARG A 332 -46.72 135.37 13.51
N LYS A 333 -47.55 134.39 13.92
CA LYS A 333 -48.95 134.62 14.31
C LYS A 333 -49.02 135.60 15.48
N TYR A 334 -48.23 135.40 16.53
CA TYR A 334 -48.19 136.29 17.70
C TYR A 334 -47.83 137.73 17.31
N LEU A 335 -46.80 137.93 16.48
CA LEU A 335 -46.38 139.25 16.02
C LEU A 335 -47.49 139.96 15.23
N ALA A 336 -48.15 139.26 14.30
CA ALA A 336 -49.28 139.81 13.54
C ALA A 336 -50.47 140.16 14.45
N GLN A 337 -50.78 139.29 15.42
CA GLN A 337 -51.86 139.49 16.38
C GLN A 337 -51.58 140.67 17.32
N HIS A 338 -50.33 140.80 17.79
CA HIS A 338 -49.85 141.93 18.58
C HIS A 338 -49.98 143.25 17.81
N HIS A 339 -49.58 143.27 16.53
CA HIS A 339 -49.73 144.44 15.66
C HIS A 339 -51.20 144.84 15.48
N PHE A 340 -52.09 143.87 15.21
CA PHE A 340 -53.52 144.11 15.08
C PHE A 340 -54.17 144.63 16.37
N ILE A 341 -53.80 144.08 17.53
CA ILE A 341 -54.29 144.54 18.84
C ILE A 341 -53.86 145.99 19.09
N ASN A 342 -52.63 146.36 18.74
CA ASN A 342 -52.15 147.75 18.87
C ASN A 342 -52.89 148.70 17.92
N LEU A 343 -53.12 148.30 16.66
CA LEU A 343 -53.96 149.06 15.72
C LEU A 343 -55.39 149.22 16.23
N LYS A 344 -55.99 148.16 16.79
CA LYS A 344 -57.34 148.20 17.38
C LYS A 344 -57.39 149.15 18.58
N LYS A 345 -56.40 149.10 19.48
CA LYS A 345 -56.29 150.03 20.61
C LYS A 345 -56.16 151.48 20.14
N ALA A 346 -55.32 151.74 19.14
CA ALA A 346 -55.17 153.06 18.54
C ALA A 346 -56.48 153.55 17.90
N ALA A 347 -57.15 152.72 17.10
CA ALA A 347 -58.43 153.05 16.46
C ALA A 347 -59.53 153.35 17.49
N ILE A 348 -59.65 152.56 18.56
CA ILE A 348 -60.61 152.82 19.66
C ILE A 348 -60.28 154.15 20.34
N ALA A 349 -59.01 154.46 20.63
CA ALA A 349 -58.61 155.73 21.22
C ALA A 349 -58.98 156.92 20.31
N THR A 350 -58.74 156.81 19.00
CA THR A 350 -59.12 157.84 18.02
C THR A 350 -60.64 157.98 17.91
N GLN A 351 -61.40 156.88 17.89
CA GLN A 351 -62.86 156.88 17.85
C GLN A 351 -63.46 157.50 19.12
N CYS A 352 -62.92 157.21 20.30
CA CYS A 352 -63.32 157.83 21.56
C CYS A 352 -63.01 159.32 21.59
N ALA A 353 -61.83 159.73 21.10
CA ALA A 353 -61.46 161.14 20.97
C ALA A 353 -62.37 161.90 19.99
N TRP A 354 -62.73 161.27 18.87
CA TRP A 354 -63.66 161.83 17.88
C TRP A 354 -65.08 161.97 18.45
N ARG A 355 -65.61 160.92 19.11
CA ARG A 355 -66.91 160.98 19.82
C ARG A 355 -66.93 162.07 20.89
N GLY A 356 -65.84 162.23 21.65
CA GLY A 356 -65.68 163.34 22.59
C GLY A 356 -65.57 164.72 21.94
N LYS A 357 -65.04 164.82 20.71
CA LYS A 357 -65.03 166.08 19.93
C LYS A 357 -66.44 166.43 19.41
N VAL A 358 -67.19 165.44 18.92
CA VAL A 358 -68.58 165.62 18.45
C VAL A 358 -69.49 166.06 19.60
N ALA A 359 -69.42 165.40 20.77
CA ALA A 359 -70.19 165.80 21.96
C ALA A 359 -69.85 167.22 22.45
N ARG A 360 -68.58 167.63 22.38
CA ARG A 360 -68.16 169.02 22.68
C ARG A 360 -68.62 170.04 21.63
N ARG A 361 -68.84 169.61 20.39
CA ARG A 361 -69.41 170.45 19.31
C ARG A 361 -70.91 170.63 19.49
N GLU A 362 -71.65 169.57 19.84
CA GLU A 362 -73.09 169.66 20.18
C GLU A 362 -73.34 170.55 21.40
N LEU A 363 -72.51 170.46 22.45
CA LEU A 363 -72.59 171.33 23.63
C LEU A 363 -72.37 172.83 23.30
N ARG A 364 -71.58 173.16 22.27
CA ARG A 364 -71.38 174.55 21.84
C ARG A 364 -72.56 175.11 21.03
N ASN A 365 -73.34 174.25 20.38
CA ASN A 365 -74.52 174.68 19.62
C ASN A 365 -75.76 174.91 20.51
N LEU A 366 -75.79 174.33 21.72
CA LEU A 366 -76.88 174.48 22.71
C LEU A 366 -76.67 175.66 23.69
N LYS A 367 -75.71 176.55 23.41
CA LYS A 367 -75.35 177.69 24.27
C LYS A 367 -75.52 179.08 23.60
N MET A 368 -76.34 179.18 22.56
CA MET A 368 -76.89 180.45 22.07
C MET A 368 -78.40 180.51 22.35
#